data_AF-A0A948L008-F1
#
_entry.id   AF-A0A948L008-F1
#
_cell.length_a   1.000
_cell.length_b   1.000
_cell.length_c   1.000
_cell.angle_alpha   90.00
_cell.angle_beta   90.00
_cell.angle_gamma   90.00
#
_symmetry.space_group_name_H-M   'P 1'
#
loop_
_entity.id
_entity.type
_entity.pdbx_description
1 polymer ?
#
loop_
_entity_poly.entity_id
_entity_poly.type
_entity_poly.pdbx_seq_one_letter_code
_entity_poly.pdbx_strand_id
1 'polypeptide(L)'
;MTARVLIVDDIPTNVRLLEARLTAEYYDVVTASSGPQALEICQTSDVDIVLLDVMMPDMDGFEVCRRLKSNVRTQHVPVLMITALDQPSDRVKGLEVGADDFLTKPVDDVQLMARVKSLVRLKSLTDELRARATTGQQIAVEDALRAMDKISTAGGSILIVDTDERHAERIRNYLTPEHSVDILTQPADAVFQVTGANYELALVAMSLTDFDPLRVCSQIRTLENTRTLPIILIADEADKPRVVRALDLGVNDFISRPVERNELAARVRTQIRRYRYAMELRQSVNNTMALAVTDDMTGLYNRRYFDRHLGVMLGKAQTQDRDMALMILDIDHFKAVNDTYGHDIGDAVLREFATRLKRNIRGVDLACRFGGEEFVVLMPDTDFGQAELVAERVRQSIAEKVFEVNAGRPLSVTVSAGVTLNESAADTPESLIKRADVALYRAKREGRNRVVFDAA
;
A
#
# COMPACT_ATOMS: atom_id res chain seq x y z
N MET A 1 2.71 10.21 16.95
CA MET A 1 1.94 9.95 18.18
C MET A 1 2.42 8.61 18.73
N THR A 2 2.60 8.49 20.04
CA THR A 2 2.89 7.19 20.66
C THR A 2 1.62 6.35 20.66
N ALA A 3 1.75 5.04 20.49
CA ALA A 3 0.60 4.15 20.30
C ALA A 3 -0.22 4.00 21.58
N ARG A 4 -1.54 3.85 21.43
CA ARG A 4 -2.48 3.67 22.53
C ARG A 4 -2.71 2.18 22.83
N VAL A 5 -2.27 1.74 24.00
CA VAL A 5 -2.25 0.35 24.46
C VAL A 5 -3.36 0.12 25.47
N LEU A 6 -4.29 -0.81 25.18
CA LEU A 6 -5.30 -1.26 26.13
C LEU A 6 -4.81 -2.49 26.88
N ILE A 7 -4.66 -2.41 28.20
CA ILE A 7 -4.35 -3.54 29.08
C ILE A 7 -5.65 -4.06 29.69
N VAL A 8 -5.88 -5.37 29.59
CA VAL A 8 -7.09 -6.04 30.10
C VAL A 8 -6.67 -7.19 31.00
N ASP A 9 -6.85 -7.05 32.30
CA ASP A 9 -6.54 -8.08 33.31
C ASP A 9 -7.41 -7.82 34.56
N ASP A 10 -8.01 -8.85 35.12
CA ASP A 10 -8.90 -8.74 36.29
C ASP A 10 -8.12 -8.53 37.61
N ILE A 11 -6.81 -8.78 37.61
CA ILE A 11 -5.93 -8.61 38.77
C ILE A 11 -5.27 -7.21 38.72
N PRO A 12 -5.62 -6.29 39.65
CA PRO A 12 -5.12 -4.90 39.61
C PRO A 12 -3.60 -4.76 39.67
N THR A 13 -2.91 -5.70 40.33
CA THR A 13 -1.45 -5.70 40.44
C THR A 13 -0.79 -5.97 39.09
N ASN A 14 -1.34 -6.88 38.27
CA ASN A 14 -0.83 -7.17 36.94
C ASN A 14 -0.98 -5.95 36.03
N VAL A 15 -2.16 -5.32 36.08
CA VAL A 15 -2.46 -4.08 35.33
C VAL A 15 -1.45 -2.99 35.65
N ARG A 16 -1.25 -2.68 36.94
CA ARG A 16 -0.30 -1.62 37.37
C ARG A 16 1.13 -1.90 36.95
N LEU A 17 1.57 -3.16 37.00
CA LEU A 17 2.91 -3.54 36.59
C LEU A 17 3.11 -3.32 35.08
N LEU A 18 2.17 -3.78 34.25
CA LEU A 18 2.23 -3.61 32.80
C LEU A 18 2.08 -2.14 32.40
N GLU A 19 1.20 -1.40 33.05
CA GLU A 19 1.02 0.05 32.86
C GLU A 19 2.33 0.80 33.12
N ALA A 20 2.96 0.59 34.29
CA ALA A 20 4.22 1.25 34.62
C ALA A 20 5.32 0.96 33.59
N ARG A 21 5.41 -0.28 33.10
CA ARG A 21 6.39 -0.70 32.08
C ARG A 21 6.14 -0.02 30.73
N LEU A 22 4.89 0.02 30.28
CA LEU A 22 4.53 0.60 28.98
C LEU A 22 4.61 2.13 28.99
N THR A 23 4.20 2.78 30.07
CA THR A 23 4.32 4.24 30.21
C THR A 23 5.79 4.68 30.26
N ALA A 24 6.68 3.87 30.84
CA ALA A 24 8.13 4.15 30.81
C ALA A 24 8.73 4.15 29.38
N GLU A 25 8.11 3.41 28.46
CA GLU A 25 8.43 3.40 27.02
C GLU A 25 7.57 4.41 26.22
N TYR A 26 6.94 5.37 26.91
CA TYR A 26 6.15 6.47 26.36
C TYR A 26 4.84 6.08 25.66
N TYR A 27 4.34 4.85 25.86
CA TYR A 27 3.00 4.47 25.36
C TYR A 27 1.88 5.18 26.12
N ASP A 28 0.80 5.50 25.43
CA ASP A 28 -0.46 5.93 26.05
C ASP A 28 -1.20 4.67 26.51
N VAL A 29 -1.47 4.54 27.81
CA VAL A 29 -2.03 3.31 28.40
C VAL A 29 -3.46 3.55 28.86
N VAL A 30 -4.35 2.65 28.45
CA VAL A 30 -5.72 2.54 28.95
C VAL A 30 -5.88 1.17 29.59
N THR A 31 -6.68 1.07 30.64
CA THR A 31 -6.85 -0.17 31.39
C THR A 31 -8.31 -0.59 31.45
N ALA A 32 -8.57 -1.89 31.39
CA ALA A 32 -9.85 -2.52 31.68
C ALA A 32 -9.65 -3.68 32.67
N SER A 33 -10.62 -3.88 33.56
CA SER A 33 -10.60 -4.97 34.54
C SER A 33 -11.58 -6.10 34.20
N SER A 34 -12.21 -6.07 33.02
CA SER A 34 -13.13 -7.12 32.56
C SER A 34 -13.27 -7.12 31.03
N GLY A 35 -13.70 -8.25 30.49
CA GLY A 35 -14.01 -8.40 29.07
C GLY A 35 -15.05 -7.40 28.54
N PRO A 36 -16.24 -7.24 29.18
CA PRO A 36 -17.22 -6.25 28.75
C PRO A 36 -16.68 -4.81 28.69
N GLN A 37 -15.91 -4.40 29.69
CA GLN A 37 -15.29 -3.07 29.72
C GLN A 37 -14.27 -2.90 28.57
N ALA A 38 -13.47 -3.93 28.29
CA ALA A 38 -12.51 -3.90 27.19
C ALA A 38 -13.22 -3.73 25.82
N LEU A 39 -14.33 -4.43 25.60
CA LEU A 39 -15.12 -4.32 24.38
C LEU A 39 -15.73 -2.92 24.22
N GLU A 40 -16.23 -2.32 25.30
CA GLU A 40 -16.77 -0.96 25.30
C GLU A 40 -15.71 0.08 24.96
N ILE A 41 -14.50 -0.03 25.53
CA ILE A 41 -13.38 0.87 25.24
C ILE A 41 -12.99 0.79 23.76
N CYS A 42 -12.83 -0.40 23.20
CA CYS A 42 -12.50 -0.57 21.77
C CYS A 42 -13.62 -0.07 20.83
N GLN A 43 -14.87 -0.02 21.29
CA GLN A 43 -15.99 0.54 20.52
C GLN A 43 -16.06 2.06 20.56
N THR A 44 -15.66 2.68 21.67
CA THR A 44 -15.85 4.12 21.91
C THR A 44 -14.58 4.95 21.71
N SER A 45 -13.42 4.31 21.77
CA SER A 45 -12.10 4.93 21.64
C SER A 45 -11.26 4.23 20.57
N ASP A 46 -10.25 4.93 20.08
CA ASP A 46 -9.23 4.32 19.22
C ASP A 46 -8.18 3.62 20.09
N VAL A 47 -7.88 2.37 19.75
CA VAL A 47 -6.89 1.52 20.42
C VAL A 47 -5.97 0.93 19.35
N ASP A 48 -4.66 1.00 19.58
CA ASP A 48 -3.67 0.52 18.62
C ASP A 48 -3.24 -0.92 18.88
N ILE A 49 -3.37 -1.40 20.11
CA ILE A 49 -3.10 -2.79 20.49
C ILE A 49 -3.81 -3.11 21.80
N VAL A 50 -4.32 -4.34 21.92
CA VAL A 50 -4.89 -4.89 23.16
C VAL A 50 -3.95 -5.94 23.74
N LEU A 51 -3.57 -5.77 25.01
CA LEU A 51 -2.89 -6.77 25.84
C LEU A 51 -3.96 -7.42 26.71
N LEU A 52 -4.22 -8.70 26.47
CA LEU A 52 -5.42 -9.37 26.97
C LEU A 52 -5.07 -10.58 27.83
N ASP A 53 -5.42 -10.54 29.11
CA ASP A 53 -5.42 -11.74 29.93
C ASP A 53 -6.51 -12.72 29.47
N VAL A 54 -6.21 -14.01 29.58
CA VAL A 54 -7.13 -15.07 29.18
C VAL A 54 -8.04 -15.46 30.33
N MET A 55 -7.53 -15.49 31.56
CA MET A 55 -8.21 -16.03 32.72
C MET A 55 -8.93 -14.93 33.49
N MET A 56 -10.07 -14.49 32.95
CA MET A 56 -10.93 -13.49 33.60
C MET A 56 -12.30 -14.08 33.97
N PRO A 57 -12.95 -13.59 35.04
CA PRO A 57 -14.31 -14.01 35.41
C PRO A 57 -15.34 -13.58 34.37
N ASP A 58 -16.44 -14.33 34.31
CA ASP A 58 -17.61 -14.16 33.42
C ASP A 58 -17.33 -14.29 31.91
N MET A 59 -16.35 -13.56 31.39
CA MET A 59 -15.94 -13.55 30.00
C MET A 59 -14.42 -13.72 29.89
N ASP A 60 -13.99 -14.89 29.43
CA ASP A 60 -12.58 -15.18 29.22
C ASP A 60 -11.98 -14.37 28.06
N GLY A 61 -10.64 -14.25 28.04
CA GLY A 61 -9.95 -13.51 26.98
C GLY A 61 -10.09 -14.13 25.58
N PHE A 62 -10.41 -15.43 25.49
CA PHE A 62 -10.68 -16.04 24.18
C PHE A 62 -11.98 -15.50 23.56
N GLU A 63 -13.04 -15.37 24.37
CA GLU A 63 -14.32 -14.79 23.95
C GLU A 63 -14.18 -13.30 23.64
N VAL A 64 -13.44 -12.54 24.45
CA VAL A 64 -13.15 -11.12 24.16
C VAL A 64 -12.43 -10.99 22.81
N CYS A 65 -11.38 -11.78 22.58
CA CYS A 65 -10.63 -11.78 21.32
C CYS A 65 -11.54 -12.11 20.14
N ARG A 66 -12.37 -13.16 20.25
CA ARG A 66 -13.31 -13.57 19.20
C ARG A 66 -14.27 -12.42 18.83
N ARG A 67 -14.81 -11.71 19.82
CA ARG A 67 -15.73 -10.57 19.60
C ARG A 67 -15.03 -9.35 18.99
N LEU A 68 -13.79 -9.08 19.40
CA LEU A 68 -12.98 -8.02 18.77
C LEU A 68 -12.71 -8.33 17.30
N LYS A 69 -12.39 -9.60 16.98
CA LYS A 69 -12.08 -10.05 15.62
C LYS A 69 -13.28 -10.21 14.72
N SER A 70 -14.49 -10.40 15.24
CA SER A 70 -15.72 -10.49 14.44
C SER A 70 -16.38 -9.14 14.14
N ASN A 71 -15.92 -8.05 14.76
CA ASN A 71 -16.49 -6.72 14.58
C ASN A 71 -15.64 -5.90 13.60
N VAL A 72 -16.24 -5.44 12.50
CA VAL A 72 -15.58 -4.65 11.44
C VAL A 72 -14.82 -3.42 11.97
N ARG A 73 -15.32 -2.80 13.04
CA ARG A 73 -14.67 -1.65 13.69
C ARG A 73 -13.39 -2.04 14.43
N THR A 74 -13.29 -3.24 14.99
CA THR A 74 -12.18 -3.63 15.88
C THR A 74 -11.32 -4.77 15.34
N GLN A 75 -11.74 -5.44 14.27
CA GLN A 75 -11.06 -6.64 13.74
C GLN A 75 -9.61 -6.40 13.33
N HIS A 76 -9.29 -5.16 12.98
CA HIS A 76 -7.95 -4.72 12.58
C HIS A 76 -7.04 -4.35 13.76
N VAL A 77 -7.57 -4.29 14.99
CA VAL A 77 -6.78 -4.00 16.20
C VAL A 77 -6.04 -5.27 16.62
N PRO A 78 -4.70 -5.23 16.72
CA PRO A 78 -3.91 -6.36 17.21
C PRO A 78 -4.24 -6.78 18.64
N VAL A 79 -4.35 -8.09 18.90
CA VAL A 79 -4.59 -8.66 20.24
C VAL A 79 -3.42 -9.55 20.67
N LEU A 80 -2.61 -9.09 21.62
CA LEU A 80 -1.55 -9.85 22.28
C LEU A 80 -2.11 -10.50 23.56
N MET A 81 -2.23 -11.82 23.57
CA MET A 81 -2.66 -12.54 24.77
C MET A 81 -1.52 -12.64 25.78
N ILE A 82 -1.80 -12.39 27.06
CA ILE A 82 -0.84 -12.51 28.16
C ILE A 82 -1.45 -13.35 29.26
N THR A 83 -1.03 -14.58 29.48
CA THR A 83 -1.70 -15.48 30.45
C THR A 83 -0.72 -16.41 31.17
N ALA A 84 -1.13 -16.94 32.31
CA ALA A 84 -0.39 -18.00 33.00
C ALA A 84 -0.59 -19.39 32.35
N LEU A 85 -1.49 -19.52 31.38
CA LEU A 85 -1.60 -20.73 30.56
C LEU A 85 -0.31 -20.90 29.74
N ASP A 86 0.41 -21.99 29.98
CA ASP A 86 1.71 -22.28 29.37
C ASP A 86 1.66 -23.47 28.40
N GLN A 87 0.53 -24.17 28.34
CA GLN A 87 0.38 -25.33 27.47
C GLN A 87 0.34 -24.91 26.00
N PRO A 88 0.96 -25.68 25.09
CA PRO A 88 0.93 -25.40 23.67
C PRO A 88 -0.49 -25.36 23.09
N SER A 89 -1.41 -26.17 23.63
CA SER A 89 -2.83 -26.16 23.25
C SER A 89 -3.50 -24.80 23.49
N ASP A 90 -3.14 -24.10 24.55
CA ASP A 90 -3.70 -22.78 24.88
C ASP A 90 -3.17 -21.70 23.92
N ARG A 91 -1.89 -21.77 23.56
CA ARG A 91 -1.28 -20.91 22.53
C ARG A 91 -1.96 -21.11 21.17
N VAL A 92 -2.14 -22.36 20.76
CA VAL A 92 -2.82 -22.72 19.51
C VAL A 92 -4.26 -22.20 19.53
N LYS A 93 -5.01 -22.45 20.61
CA LYS A 93 -6.38 -21.95 20.77
C LYS A 93 -6.44 -20.41 20.68
N GLY A 94 -5.51 -19.71 21.31
CA GLY A 94 -5.41 -18.24 21.24
C GLY A 94 -5.26 -17.74 19.80
N LEU A 95 -4.30 -18.29 19.07
CA LEU A 95 -4.05 -17.93 17.67
C LEU A 95 -5.24 -18.29 16.76
N GLU A 96 -5.91 -19.42 17.01
CA GLU A 96 -7.09 -19.87 16.27
C GLU A 96 -8.31 -18.98 16.46
N VAL A 97 -8.54 -18.45 17.68
CA VAL A 97 -9.61 -17.46 17.92
C VAL A 97 -9.28 -16.07 17.36
N GLY A 98 -8.10 -15.92 16.76
CA GLY A 98 -7.68 -14.71 16.06
C GLY A 98 -6.73 -13.84 16.86
N ALA A 99 -6.17 -14.31 17.97
CA ALA A 99 -5.10 -13.57 18.64
C ALA A 99 -3.94 -13.38 17.67
N ASP A 100 -3.30 -12.23 17.83
CA ASP A 100 -2.21 -11.79 16.98
C ASP A 100 -0.88 -12.36 17.45
N ASP A 101 -0.74 -12.58 18.75
CA ASP A 101 0.40 -13.24 19.35
C ASP A 101 0.06 -13.61 20.81
N PHE A 102 1.00 -14.28 21.47
CA PHE A 102 0.83 -14.76 22.83
C PHE A 102 2.11 -14.64 23.65
N LEU A 103 1.98 -14.31 24.93
CA LEU A 103 3.02 -14.33 25.95
C LEU A 103 2.56 -15.10 27.19
N THR A 104 3.43 -15.95 27.70
CA THR A 104 3.21 -16.66 28.95
C THR A 104 3.75 -15.84 30.13
N LYS A 105 3.01 -15.78 31.23
CA LYS A 105 3.45 -15.18 32.50
C LYS A 105 4.45 -16.12 33.20
N PRO A 106 5.51 -15.61 33.86
CA PRO A 106 5.84 -14.20 34.07
C PRO A 106 6.37 -13.53 32.79
N VAL A 107 5.92 -12.30 32.55
CA VAL A 107 6.24 -11.56 31.32
C VAL A 107 7.66 -11.02 31.37
N ASP A 108 8.48 -11.45 30.41
CA ASP A 108 9.77 -10.85 30.10
C ASP A 108 9.58 -9.49 29.41
N ASP A 109 10.18 -8.44 29.97
CA ASP A 109 10.01 -7.06 29.51
C ASP A 109 10.49 -6.86 28.08
N VAL A 110 11.58 -7.53 27.73
CA VAL A 110 12.19 -7.37 26.42
C VAL A 110 11.32 -8.05 25.36
N GLN A 111 10.79 -9.23 25.66
CA GLN A 111 9.83 -9.90 24.78
C GLN A 111 8.53 -9.12 24.63
N LEU A 112 7.99 -8.59 25.73
CA LEU A 112 6.78 -7.76 25.72
C LEU A 112 6.97 -6.55 24.81
N MET A 113 8.02 -5.76 25.05
CA MET A 113 8.25 -4.55 24.27
C MET A 113 8.48 -4.84 22.79
N ALA A 114 9.20 -5.92 22.48
CA ALA A 114 9.46 -6.28 21.11
C ALA A 114 8.18 -6.71 20.35
N ARG A 115 7.30 -7.51 20.99
CA ARG A 115 6.00 -7.88 20.39
C ARG A 115 5.08 -6.67 20.25
N VAL A 116 5.00 -5.81 21.26
CA VAL A 116 4.23 -4.55 21.21
C VAL A 116 4.72 -3.67 20.06
N LYS A 117 6.02 -3.41 19.94
CA LYS A 117 6.61 -2.62 18.84
C LYS A 117 6.28 -3.21 17.46
N SER A 118 6.40 -4.54 17.30
CA SER A 118 6.08 -5.24 16.05
C SER A 118 4.61 -5.05 15.64
N LEU A 119 3.69 -5.28 16.59
CA LEU A 119 2.24 -5.18 16.36
C LEU A 119 1.78 -3.72 16.15
N VAL A 120 2.35 -2.76 16.88
CA VAL A 120 2.09 -1.32 16.68
C VAL A 120 2.56 -0.85 15.31
N ARG A 121 3.73 -1.31 14.84
CA ARG A 121 4.22 -1.00 13.48
C ARG A 121 3.24 -1.50 12.42
N LEU A 122 2.70 -2.70 12.62
CA LEU A 122 1.69 -3.28 11.74
C LEU A 122 0.38 -2.48 11.75
N LYS A 123 -0.11 -2.11 12.93
CA LYS A 123 -1.31 -1.28 13.09
C LYS A 123 -1.15 0.07 12.37
N SER A 124 -0.01 0.73 12.55
CA SER A 124 0.27 2.03 11.90
C SER A 124 0.19 1.93 10.37
N LEU A 125 0.80 0.88 9.78
CA LEU A 125 0.71 0.63 8.34
C LEU A 125 -0.74 0.34 7.89
N THR A 126 -1.47 -0.42 8.70
CA THR A 126 -2.86 -0.76 8.43
C THR A 126 -3.74 0.49 8.44
N ASP A 127 -3.58 1.35 9.44
CA ASP A 127 -4.36 2.59 9.56
C ASP A 127 -4.04 3.57 8.44
N GLU A 128 -2.76 3.72 8.08
CA GLU A 128 -2.35 4.59 6.97
C GLU A 128 -3.04 4.17 5.66
N LEU A 129 -3.03 2.88 5.37
CA LEU A 129 -3.69 2.33 4.19
C LEU A 129 -5.22 2.46 4.27
N ARG A 130 -5.83 2.24 5.45
CA ARG A 130 -7.27 2.42 5.66
C ARG A 130 -7.71 3.87 5.50
N ALA A 131 -6.94 4.83 6.02
CA ALA A 131 -7.19 6.27 5.91
C ALA A 131 -7.12 6.74 4.45
N ARG A 132 -6.14 6.23 3.69
CA ARG A 132 -6.04 6.48 2.24
C ARG A 132 -7.23 5.93 1.48
N ALA A 133 -7.67 4.72 1.83
CA ALA A 133 -8.82 4.09 1.17
C ALA A 133 -10.15 4.83 1.48
N THR A 134 -10.36 5.30 2.72
CA THR A 134 -11.57 6.06 3.10
C THR A 134 -11.67 7.43 2.42
N THR A 135 -10.53 8.05 2.11
CA THR A 135 -10.48 9.33 1.37
C THR A 135 -10.84 9.15 -0.13
N GLY A 136 -10.68 7.94 -0.68
CA GLY A 136 -10.91 7.62 -2.08
C GLY A 136 -12.35 7.23 -2.44
N GLN A 137 -13.02 6.42 -1.60
CA GLN A 137 -14.44 6.01 -1.73
C GLN A 137 -14.83 5.10 -0.54
N GLN A 138 -15.94 5.38 0.16
CA GLN A 138 -16.43 4.54 1.28
C GLN A 138 -16.77 3.08 0.87
N ILE A 139 -17.21 2.86 -0.37
CA ILE A 139 -17.69 1.56 -0.86
C ILE A 139 -16.54 0.55 -1.08
N ALA A 140 -15.40 1.00 -1.64
CA ALA A 140 -14.23 0.13 -1.89
C ALA A 140 -13.59 -0.37 -0.58
N VAL A 141 -13.69 0.43 0.49
CA VAL A 141 -13.22 0.05 1.83
C VAL A 141 -14.08 -1.05 2.42
N GLU A 142 -15.40 -0.97 2.30
CA GLU A 142 -16.31 -2.00 2.78
C GLU A 142 -16.11 -3.34 2.05
N ASP A 143 -15.86 -3.32 0.74
CA ASP A 143 -15.58 -4.53 -0.03
C ASP A 143 -14.22 -5.14 0.33
N ALA A 144 -13.17 -4.33 0.54
CA ALA A 144 -11.88 -4.80 1.04
C ALA A 144 -11.97 -5.33 2.49
N LEU A 145 -12.80 -4.72 3.34
CA LEU A 145 -13.07 -5.20 4.70
C LEU A 145 -13.82 -6.53 4.71
N ARG A 146 -14.78 -6.73 3.80
CA ARG A 146 -15.48 -8.01 3.61
C ARG A 146 -14.60 -9.09 3.00
N ALA A 147 -13.58 -8.70 2.23
CA ALA A 147 -12.59 -9.63 1.71
C ALA A 147 -11.74 -10.25 2.83
N MET A 148 -11.60 -9.59 4.00
CA MET A 148 -10.84 -10.09 5.16
C MET A 148 -11.31 -11.48 5.62
N ASP A 149 -12.62 -11.68 5.71
CA ASP A 149 -13.22 -12.96 6.12
C ASP A 149 -12.99 -14.08 5.08
N LYS A 150 -12.59 -13.71 3.87
CA LYS A 150 -12.31 -14.63 2.75
C LYS A 150 -10.83 -14.79 2.45
N ILE A 151 -9.92 -14.12 3.19
CA ILE A 151 -8.48 -14.28 2.99
C ILE A 151 -8.12 -15.73 3.38
N SER A 152 -8.02 -16.57 2.36
CA SER A 152 -7.46 -17.91 2.52
C SER A 152 -6.05 -17.77 3.07
N THR A 153 -5.70 -18.61 4.03
CA THR A 153 -4.33 -18.73 4.54
C THR A 153 -3.60 -19.95 3.96
N ALA A 154 -4.34 -20.85 3.30
CA ALA A 154 -3.78 -22.00 2.61
C ALA A 154 -3.07 -21.58 1.30
N GLY A 155 -2.22 -22.47 0.79
CA GLY A 155 -1.43 -22.25 -0.42
C GLY A 155 -0.34 -21.21 -0.25
N GLY A 156 0.06 -20.92 0.99
CA GLY A 156 1.15 -19.98 1.29
C GLY A 156 2.48 -20.42 0.69
N SER A 157 3.26 -19.50 0.10
CA SER A 157 4.66 -19.77 -0.30
C SER A 157 5.63 -19.40 0.82
N ILE A 158 6.38 -20.38 1.33
CA ILE A 158 7.24 -20.23 2.51
C ILE A 158 8.68 -20.62 2.17
N LEU A 159 9.64 -19.79 2.56
CA LEU A 159 11.07 -20.11 2.50
C LEU A 159 11.59 -20.49 3.89
N ILE A 160 12.21 -21.66 4.04
CA ILE A 160 12.95 -22.05 5.24
C ILE A 160 14.44 -21.84 4.99
N VAL A 161 15.08 -20.99 5.79
CA VAL A 161 16.53 -20.79 5.81
C VAL A 161 17.08 -21.50 7.05
N ASP A 162 17.65 -22.68 6.85
CA ASP A 162 18.25 -23.49 7.90
C ASP A 162 19.36 -24.36 7.32
N THR A 163 20.54 -24.32 7.93
CA THR A 163 21.69 -25.14 7.51
C THR A 163 21.53 -26.61 7.92
N ASP A 164 20.68 -26.91 8.92
CA ASP A 164 20.34 -28.29 9.29
C ASP A 164 19.20 -28.80 8.40
N GLU A 165 19.56 -29.53 7.35
CA GLU A 165 18.61 -30.08 6.39
C GLU A 165 17.58 -31.02 7.05
N ARG A 166 17.97 -31.82 8.06
CA ARG A 166 17.03 -32.74 8.73
C ARG A 166 15.99 -31.96 9.53
N HIS A 167 16.43 -30.90 10.18
CA HIS A 167 15.54 -30.01 10.92
C HIS A 167 14.60 -29.25 9.97
N ALA A 168 15.13 -28.70 8.88
CA ALA A 168 14.37 -28.02 7.84
C ALA A 168 13.30 -28.94 7.23
N GLU A 169 13.67 -30.19 6.93
CA GLU A 169 12.77 -31.21 6.40
C GLU A 169 11.62 -31.55 7.36
N ARG A 170 11.92 -31.66 8.66
CA ARG A 170 10.89 -31.87 9.68
C ARG A 170 9.88 -30.71 9.72
N ILE A 171 10.37 -29.47 9.68
CA ILE A 171 9.53 -28.26 9.65
C ILE A 171 8.72 -28.20 8.35
N ARG A 172 9.34 -28.52 7.21
CA ARG A 172 8.65 -28.61 5.91
C ARG A 172 7.46 -29.55 6.00
N ASN A 173 7.66 -30.76 6.52
CA ASN A 173 6.59 -31.76 6.68
C ASN A 173 5.43 -31.29 7.56
N TYR A 174 5.66 -30.37 8.50
CA TYR A 174 4.58 -29.78 9.30
C TYR A 174 3.70 -28.84 8.48
N LEU A 175 4.26 -28.17 7.48
CA LEU A 175 3.64 -27.07 6.73
C LEU A 175 3.15 -27.46 5.33
N THR A 176 3.78 -28.44 4.67
CA THR A 176 3.41 -28.94 3.33
C THR A 176 1.93 -29.31 3.16
N PRO A 177 1.19 -29.82 4.17
CA PRO A 177 -0.23 -30.09 4.01
C PRO A 177 -1.08 -28.86 3.62
N GLU A 178 -0.66 -27.66 4.01
CA GLU A 178 -1.39 -26.41 3.75
C GLU A 178 -0.61 -25.42 2.88
N HIS A 179 0.71 -25.59 2.69
CA HIS A 179 1.60 -24.58 2.11
C HIS A 179 2.62 -25.18 1.12
N SER A 180 3.10 -24.34 0.19
CA SER A 180 4.29 -24.62 -0.62
C SER A 180 5.51 -24.14 0.14
N VAL A 181 6.52 -25.01 0.31
CA VAL A 181 7.63 -24.77 1.22
C VAL A 181 8.94 -25.16 0.55
N ASP A 182 9.82 -24.17 0.39
CA ASP A 182 11.16 -24.34 -0.13
C ASP A 182 12.17 -24.32 1.03
N ILE A 183 13.25 -25.09 0.89
CA ILE A 183 14.35 -25.13 1.86
C ILE A 183 15.59 -24.54 1.21
N LEU A 184 16.25 -23.66 1.95
CA LEU A 184 17.55 -23.10 1.61
C LEU A 184 18.57 -23.43 2.71
N THR A 185 19.52 -24.29 2.36
CA THR A 185 20.62 -24.72 3.24
C THR A 185 21.86 -23.84 3.15
N GLN A 186 21.92 -22.93 2.17
CA GLN A 186 23.00 -21.97 1.97
C GLN A 186 22.48 -20.55 2.27
N PRO A 187 22.64 -20.02 3.50
CA PRO A 187 22.05 -18.74 3.89
C PRO A 187 22.53 -17.53 3.07
N ALA A 188 23.71 -17.62 2.45
CA ALA A 188 24.26 -16.58 1.58
C ALA A 188 23.38 -16.29 0.35
N ASP A 189 22.62 -17.29 -0.12
CA ASP A 189 21.76 -17.19 -1.29
C ASP A 189 20.35 -16.72 -0.95
N ALA A 190 20.04 -16.46 0.33
CA ALA A 190 18.70 -16.14 0.80
C ALA A 190 18.10 -14.95 0.06
N VAL A 191 18.91 -13.90 -0.16
CA VAL A 191 18.51 -12.71 -0.92
C VAL A 191 18.12 -13.07 -2.35
N PHE A 192 18.97 -13.81 -3.05
CA PHE A 192 18.72 -14.20 -4.43
C PHE A 192 17.42 -15.00 -4.53
N GLN A 193 17.24 -15.97 -3.64
CA GLN A 193 16.05 -16.80 -3.57
C GLN A 193 14.77 -15.97 -3.33
N VAL A 194 14.76 -15.07 -2.33
CA VAL A 194 13.56 -14.26 -2.04
C VAL A 194 13.25 -13.23 -3.12
N THR A 195 14.24 -12.83 -3.93
CA THR A 195 14.00 -11.93 -5.07
C THR A 195 13.52 -12.65 -6.33
N GLY A 196 13.87 -13.92 -6.48
CA GLY A 196 13.51 -14.74 -7.64
C GLY A 196 12.11 -15.37 -7.55
N ALA A 197 11.51 -15.43 -6.36
CA ALA A 197 10.20 -16.02 -6.12
C ALA A 197 9.33 -15.19 -5.17
N ASN A 198 8.01 -15.32 -5.31
CA ASN A 198 7.03 -14.56 -4.53
C ASN A 198 6.70 -15.26 -3.21
N TYR A 199 7.66 -15.31 -2.28
CA TYR A 199 7.40 -15.82 -0.94
C TYR A 199 6.48 -14.89 -0.15
N GLU A 200 5.70 -15.49 0.74
CA GLU A 200 4.78 -14.80 1.65
C GLU A 200 5.23 -14.89 3.11
N LEU A 201 6.24 -15.73 3.39
CA LEU A 201 6.84 -15.89 4.71
C LEU A 201 8.27 -16.46 4.59
N ALA A 202 9.17 -15.98 5.43
CA ALA A 202 10.46 -16.62 5.66
C ALA A 202 10.57 -17.17 7.09
N LEU A 203 10.97 -18.42 7.24
CA LEU A 203 11.40 -19.03 8.50
C LEU A 203 12.93 -19.04 8.53
N VAL A 204 13.54 -18.44 9.54
CA VAL A 204 15.01 -18.36 9.64
C VAL A 204 15.45 -19.00 10.95
N ALA A 205 16.26 -20.06 10.88
CA ALA A 205 16.85 -20.66 12.07
C ALA A 205 17.90 -19.74 12.69
N MET A 206 17.98 -19.69 14.02
CA MET A 206 19.02 -18.94 14.73
C MET A 206 20.34 -19.70 14.82
N SER A 207 20.30 -21.03 14.64
CA SER A 207 21.45 -21.92 14.70
C SER A 207 22.05 -22.21 13.31
N LEU A 208 22.32 -21.18 12.50
CA LEU A 208 22.96 -21.36 11.19
C LEU A 208 24.46 -21.63 11.36
N THR A 209 24.97 -22.65 10.67
CA THR A 209 26.40 -22.96 10.63
C THR A 209 27.15 -21.89 9.81
N ASP A 210 28.23 -21.34 10.38
CA ASP A 210 29.13 -20.35 9.76
C ASP A 210 28.45 -19.10 9.16
N PHE A 211 27.23 -18.78 9.59
CA PHE A 211 26.49 -17.63 9.09
C PHE A 211 25.70 -16.93 10.21
N ASP A 212 25.61 -15.59 10.16
CA ASP A 212 24.80 -14.83 11.11
C ASP A 212 23.33 -14.72 10.63
N PRO A 213 22.35 -15.30 11.33
CA PRO A 213 20.93 -15.20 10.97
C PRO A 213 20.41 -13.77 10.90
N LEU A 214 20.94 -12.87 11.75
CA LEU A 214 20.52 -11.47 11.75
C LEU A 214 20.93 -10.75 10.47
N ARG A 215 22.01 -11.19 9.83
CA ARG A 215 22.44 -10.69 8.52
C ARG A 215 21.42 -11.05 7.43
N VAL A 216 20.91 -12.28 7.43
CA VAL A 216 19.81 -12.70 6.51
C VAL A 216 18.61 -11.77 6.69
N CYS A 217 18.18 -11.57 7.94
CA CYS A 217 17.02 -10.73 8.25
C CYS A 217 17.23 -9.28 7.79
N SER A 218 18.39 -8.70 8.07
CA SER A 218 18.74 -7.33 7.65
C SER A 218 18.77 -7.18 6.12
N GLN A 219 19.31 -8.16 5.40
CA GLN A 219 19.35 -8.13 3.94
C GLN A 219 17.95 -8.20 3.32
N ILE A 220 17.07 -9.07 3.81
CA ILE A 220 15.65 -9.13 3.40
C ILE A 220 14.96 -7.78 3.66
N ARG A 221 15.30 -7.10 4.77
CA ARG A 221 14.71 -5.80 5.14
C ARG A 221 15.20 -4.62 4.30
N THR A 222 16.37 -4.73 3.68
CA THR A 222 17.00 -3.62 2.93
C THR A 222 16.43 -3.47 1.50
N LEU A 223 15.87 -4.54 0.92
CA LEU A 223 15.40 -4.54 -0.47
C LEU A 223 13.95 -4.09 -0.58
N GLU A 224 13.63 -3.24 -1.56
CA GLU A 224 12.29 -2.64 -1.69
C GLU A 224 11.16 -3.67 -1.89
N ASN A 225 11.45 -4.75 -2.61
CA ASN A 225 10.49 -5.80 -2.95
C ASN A 225 10.27 -6.82 -1.81
N THR A 226 11.22 -6.97 -0.88
CA THR A 226 11.13 -7.99 0.19
C THR A 226 11.13 -7.39 1.61
N ARG A 227 11.24 -6.06 1.76
CA ARG A 227 11.21 -5.38 3.07
C ARG A 227 9.94 -5.64 3.88
N THR A 228 8.83 -5.98 3.21
CA THR A 228 7.54 -6.31 3.83
C THR A 228 7.32 -7.81 4.06
N LEU A 229 8.21 -8.68 3.57
CA LEU A 229 8.12 -10.13 3.75
C LEU A 229 8.16 -10.46 5.24
N PRO A 230 7.15 -11.12 5.83
CA PRO A 230 7.22 -11.47 7.24
C PRO A 230 8.33 -12.51 7.49
N ILE A 231 9.00 -12.36 8.63
CA ILE A 231 10.07 -13.27 9.06
C ILE A 231 9.70 -13.83 10.44
N ILE A 232 9.75 -15.15 10.61
CA ILE A 232 9.69 -15.84 11.90
C ILE A 232 11.05 -16.48 12.17
N LEU A 233 11.60 -16.22 13.36
CA LEU A 233 12.83 -16.88 13.80
C LEU A 233 12.54 -18.19 14.50
N ILE A 234 13.39 -19.20 14.30
CA ILE A 234 13.37 -20.42 15.10
C ILE A 234 14.58 -20.35 16.03
N ALA A 235 14.33 -20.17 17.33
CA ALA A 235 15.34 -19.81 18.31
C ALA A 235 15.44 -20.82 19.45
N ASP A 236 16.64 -20.99 20.01
CA ASP A 236 16.84 -21.67 21.28
C ASP A 236 16.76 -20.66 22.45
N GLU A 237 16.63 -21.16 23.68
CA GLU A 237 16.60 -20.32 24.89
C GLU A 237 17.84 -19.41 25.02
N ALA A 238 19.00 -19.90 24.56
CA ALA A 238 20.25 -19.15 24.56
C ALA A 238 20.24 -17.96 23.56
N ASP A 239 19.36 -17.97 22.56
CA ASP A 239 19.30 -16.93 21.53
C ASP A 239 18.48 -15.71 21.96
N LYS A 240 17.86 -15.71 23.14
CA LYS A 240 17.00 -14.63 23.65
C LYS A 240 17.57 -13.22 23.38
N PRO A 241 18.84 -12.89 23.72
CA PRO A 241 19.38 -11.56 23.44
C PRO A 241 19.46 -11.20 21.94
N ARG A 242 19.67 -12.20 21.09
CA ARG A 242 19.75 -12.04 19.63
C ARG A 242 18.37 -11.90 19.01
N VAL A 243 17.36 -12.60 19.52
CA VAL A 243 15.96 -12.47 19.09
C VAL A 243 15.47 -11.04 19.29
N VAL A 244 15.79 -10.43 20.43
CA VAL A 244 15.45 -9.03 20.71
C VAL A 244 16.00 -8.10 19.65
N ARG A 245 17.30 -8.23 19.35
CA ARG A 245 17.95 -7.45 18.29
C ARG A 245 17.31 -7.68 16.92
N ALA A 246 16.85 -8.90 16.65
CA ALA A 246 16.19 -9.22 15.39
C ALA A 246 14.82 -8.54 15.27
N LEU A 247 14.07 -8.47 16.37
CA LEU A 247 12.79 -7.76 16.42
C LEU A 247 13.00 -6.26 16.20
N ASP A 248 14.09 -5.67 16.72
CA ASP A 248 14.49 -4.29 16.40
C ASP A 248 14.84 -4.10 14.91
N LEU A 249 15.38 -5.13 14.25
CA LEU A 249 15.59 -5.16 12.79
C LEU A 249 14.29 -5.36 11.99
N GLY A 250 13.15 -5.52 12.66
CA GLY A 250 11.83 -5.66 12.05
C GLY A 250 11.45 -7.09 11.66
N VAL A 251 12.05 -8.11 12.29
CA VAL A 251 11.48 -9.46 12.33
C VAL A 251 10.10 -9.42 12.98
N ASN A 252 9.19 -10.28 12.52
CA ASN A 252 7.79 -10.19 12.90
C ASN A 252 7.48 -10.99 14.17
N ASP A 253 8.11 -12.16 14.32
CA ASP A 253 7.85 -13.11 15.40
C ASP A 253 9.01 -14.11 15.55
N PHE A 254 8.96 -14.94 16.58
CA PHE A 254 9.86 -16.08 16.79
C PHE A 254 9.12 -17.25 17.43
N ILE A 255 9.66 -18.45 17.22
CA ILE A 255 9.23 -19.69 17.87
C ILE A 255 10.41 -20.32 18.60
N SER A 256 10.19 -20.70 19.85
CA SER A 256 11.20 -21.39 20.65
C SER A 256 11.28 -22.87 20.29
N ARG A 257 12.47 -23.45 20.40
CA ARG A 257 12.68 -24.90 20.32
C ARG A 257 12.31 -25.57 21.66
N PRO A 258 11.77 -26.81 21.65
CA PRO A 258 11.44 -27.62 20.47
C PRO A 258 10.21 -27.08 19.72
N VAL A 259 10.27 -27.10 18.38
CA VAL A 259 9.19 -26.58 17.52
C VAL A 259 8.02 -27.56 17.50
N GLU A 260 6.86 -27.09 17.95
CA GLU A 260 5.63 -27.86 17.91
C GLU A 260 4.82 -27.61 16.63
N ARG A 261 4.32 -28.68 16.01
CA ARG A 261 3.61 -28.63 14.73
C ARG A 261 2.43 -27.66 14.76
N ASN A 262 1.58 -27.76 15.77
CA ASN A 262 0.34 -26.97 15.83
C ASN A 262 0.62 -25.50 16.12
N GLU A 263 1.59 -25.19 16.99
CA GLU A 263 1.99 -23.81 17.24
C GLU A 263 2.61 -23.18 15.99
N LEU A 264 3.54 -23.88 15.34
CA LEU A 264 4.16 -23.41 14.10
C LEU A 264 3.09 -23.11 13.04
N ALA A 265 2.18 -24.06 12.79
CA ALA A 265 1.10 -23.89 11.82
C ALA A 265 0.23 -22.67 12.13
N ALA A 266 -0.11 -22.45 13.41
CA ALA A 266 -0.90 -21.30 13.83
C ALA A 266 -0.17 -19.96 13.67
N ARG A 267 1.14 -19.89 13.96
CA ARG A 267 1.97 -18.69 13.74
C ARG A 267 2.14 -18.38 12.25
N VAL A 268 2.43 -19.41 11.44
CA VAL A 268 2.51 -19.28 9.97
C VAL A 268 1.19 -18.73 9.41
N ARG A 269 0.06 -19.32 9.81
CA ARG A 269 -1.28 -18.88 9.39
C ARG A 269 -1.52 -17.41 9.73
N THR A 270 -1.13 -17.01 10.93
CA THR A 270 -1.28 -15.62 11.41
C THR A 270 -0.44 -14.63 10.59
N GLN A 271 0.83 -14.95 10.31
CA GLN A 271 1.70 -14.07 9.52
C GLN A 271 1.26 -13.98 8.05
N ILE A 272 0.87 -15.09 7.43
CA ILE A 272 0.39 -15.09 6.03
C ILE A 272 -0.91 -14.30 5.90
N ARG A 273 -1.87 -14.51 6.82
CA ARG A 273 -3.13 -13.75 6.85
C ARG A 273 -2.87 -12.24 6.87
N ARG A 274 -1.95 -11.80 7.72
CA ARG A 274 -1.56 -10.39 7.83
C ARG A 274 -0.88 -9.86 6.59
N TYR A 275 0.06 -10.63 6.03
CA TYR A 275 0.76 -10.25 4.81
C TYR A 275 -0.22 -10.05 3.66
N ARG A 276 -1.10 -11.04 3.43
CA ARG A 276 -2.15 -10.96 2.40
C ARG A 276 -3.10 -9.80 2.63
N TYR A 277 -3.51 -9.55 3.88
CA TYR A 277 -4.36 -8.41 4.21
C TYR A 277 -3.70 -7.06 3.88
N ALA A 278 -2.44 -6.87 4.29
CA ALA A 278 -1.70 -5.65 3.99
C ALA A 278 -1.49 -5.47 2.47
N MET A 279 -1.23 -6.55 1.75
CA MET A 279 -1.07 -6.52 0.30
C MET A 279 -2.38 -6.21 -0.43
N GLU A 280 -3.48 -6.82 -0.04
CA GLU A 280 -4.82 -6.56 -0.60
C GLU A 280 -5.22 -5.11 -0.40
N LEU A 281 -5.02 -4.58 0.81
CA LEU A 281 -5.34 -3.19 1.12
C LEU A 281 -4.47 -2.22 0.31
N ARG A 282 -3.17 -2.52 0.15
CA ARG A 282 -2.28 -1.73 -0.70
C ARG A 282 -2.70 -1.78 -2.18
N GLN A 283 -3.11 -2.95 -2.67
CA GLN A 283 -3.59 -3.11 -4.02
C GLN A 283 -4.92 -2.38 -4.25
N SER A 284 -5.85 -2.45 -3.29
CA SER A 284 -7.11 -1.71 -3.29
C SER A 284 -6.85 -0.21 -3.38
N VAL A 285 -5.97 0.35 -2.54
CA VAL A 285 -5.56 1.76 -2.60
C VAL A 285 -4.97 2.11 -3.98
N ASN A 286 -4.05 1.30 -4.50
CA ASN A 286 -3.44 1.53 -5.81
C ASN A 286 -4.46 1.49 -6.96
N ASN A 287 -5.38 0.51 -6.93
CA ASN A 287 -6.43 0.34 -7.94
C ASN A 287 -7.44 1.50 -7.89
N THR A 288 -7.85 1.93 -6.70
CA THR A 288 -8.73 3.11 -6.52
C THR A 288 -8.03 4.39 -6.96
N MET A 289 -6.71 4.52 -6.73
CA MET A 289 -5.95 5.67 -7.24
C MET A 289 -5.89 5.68 -8.78
N ALA A 290 -5.63 4.55 -9.44
CA ALA A 290 -5.60 4.49 -10.91
C ALA A 290 -6.96 4.87 -11.53
N LEU A 291 -8.06 4.28 -11.05
CA LEU A 291 -9.42 4.55 -11.55
C LEU A 291 -9.92 5.97 -11.25
N ALA A 292 -9.41 6.62 -10.19
CA ALA A 292 -9.79 7.98 -9.82
C ALA A 292 -8.95 9.06 -10.51
N VAL A 293 -7.79 8.71 -11.07
CA VAL A 293 -6.78 9.67 -11.54
C VAL A 293 -6.55 9.60 -13.05
N THR A 294 -6.72 8.43 -13.67
CA THR A 294 -6.50 8.26 -15.12
C THR A 294 -7.81 8.04 -15.89
N ASP A 295 -7.78 8.33 -17.20
CA ASP A 295 -8.84 8.03 -18.16
C ASP A 295 -8.65 6.61 -18.71
N ASP A 296 -9.67 5.76 -18.58
CA ASP A 296 -9.60 4.32 -18.90
C ASP A 296 -9.24 4.04 -20.36
N MET A 297 -9.64 4.94 -21.27
CA MET A 297 -9.41 4.76 -22.70
C MET A 297 -7.99 5.12 -23.11
N THR A 298 -7.44 6.20 -22.58
CA THR A 298 -6.17 6.79 -23.05
C THR A 298 -4.99 6.54 -22.12
N GLY A 299 -5.23 6.20 -20.85
CA GLY A 299 -4.19 6.08 -19.81
C GLY A 299 -3.51 7.40 -19.44
N LEU A 300 -4.05 8.54 -19.92
CA LEU A 300 -3.69 9.88 -19.46
C LEU A 300 -4.43 10.23 -18.17
N TYR A 301 -4.10 11.36 -17.55
CA TYR A 301 -4.87 11.83 -16.40
C TYR A 301 -6.31 12.21 -16.81
N ASN A 302 -7.28 11.98 -15.93
CA ASN A 302 -8.65 12.41 -16.17
C ASN A 302 -8.84 13.89 -15.78
N ARG A 303 -9.94 14.48 -16.27
CA ARG A 303 -10.29 15.89 -16.00
C ARG A 303 -10.33 16.23 -14.50
N ARG A 304 -10.90 15.35 -13.67
CA ARG A 304 -11.06 15.58 -12.23
C ARG A 304 -9.70 15.77 -11.55
N TYR A 305 -8.71 14.95 -11.92
CA TYR A 305 -7.35 15.08 -11.42
C TYR A 305 -6.70 16.38 -11.88
N PHE A 306 -6.85 16.73 -13.16
CA PHE A 306 -6.34 17.98 -13.72
C PHE A 306 -6.90 19.22 -12.99
N ASP A 307 -8.22 19.31 -12.81
CA ASP A 307 -8.87 20.47 -12.18
C ASP A 307 -8.33 20.71 -10.76
N ARG A 308 -8.12 19.62 -9.99
CA ARG A 308 -7.55 19.70 -8.63
C ARG A 308 -6.07 20.10 -8.65
N HIS A 309 -5.29 19.58 -9.58
CA HIS A 309 -3.84 19.82 -9.63
C HIS A 309 -3.47 21.19 -10.22
N LEU A 310 -4.25 21.72 -11.16
CA LEU A 310 -4.00 23.02 -11.76
C LEU A 310 -3.93 24.13 -10.71
N GLY A 311 -4.88 24.18 -9.78
CA GLY A 311 -4.89 25.19 -8.71
C GLY A 311 -3.66 25.12 -7.80
N VAL A 312 -3.21 23.91 -7.44
CA VAL A 312 -2.01 23.72 -6.61
C VAL A 312 -0.74 24.15 -7.35
N MET A 313 -0.63 23.81 -8.63
CA MET A 313 0.55 24.14 -9.44
C MET A 313 0.63 25.64 -9.75
N LEU A 314 -0.50 26.27 -10.07
CA LEU A 314 -0.58 27.71 -10.28
C LEU A 314 -0.16 28.49 -9.03
N GLY A 315 -0.70 28.11 -7.85
CA GLY A 315 -0.33 28.77 -6.59
C GLY A 315 1.16 28.64 -6.26
N LYS A 316 1.77 27.48 -6.56
CA LYS A 316 3.23 27.30 -6.41
C LYS A 316 4.01 28.18 -7.38
N ALA A 317 3.63 28.21 -8.65
CA ALA A 317 4.28 29.02 -9.68
C ALA A 317 4.23 30.52 -9.31
N GLN A 318 3.07 31.01 -8.87
CA GLN A 318 2.91 32.40 -8.40
C GLN A 318 3.74 32.71 -7.14
N THR A 319 3.80 31.79 -6.17
CA THR A 319 4.57 32.01 -4.93
C THR A 319 6.09 31.98 -5.17
N GLN A 320 6.53 31.21 -6.17
CA GLN A 320 7.95 31.00 -6.48
C GLN A 320 8.45 31.85 -7.65
N ASP A 321 7.60 32.72 -8.20
CA ASP A 321 7.87 33.54 -9.39
C ASP A 321 8.42 32.70 -10.55
N ARG A 322 7.67 31.65 -10.91
CA ARG A 322 8.04 30.71 -11.97
C ARG A 322 7.01 30.70 -13.10
N ASP A 323 7.51 30.51 -14.31
CA ASP A 323 6.69 30.37 -15.50
C ASP A 323 6.01 28.99 -15.57
N MET A 324 4.78 28.98 -16.06
CA MET A 324 3.97 27.80 -16.25
C MET A 324 3.08 28.03 -17.48
N ALA A 325 3.08 27.05 -18.38
CA ALA A 325 2.27 27.08 -19.59
C ALA A 325 1.13 26.05 -19.52
N LEU A 326 -0.02 26.42 -20.09
CA LEU A 326 -1.17 25.56 -20.27
C LEU A 326 -1.50 25.46 -21.76
N MET A 327 -1.60 24.24 -22.26
CA MET A 327 -1.97 23.95 -23.64
C MET A 327 -3.25 23.11 -23.69
N ILE A 328 -4.26 23.57 -24.43
CA ILE A 328 -5.46 22.81 -24.76
C ILE A 328 -5.37 22.38 -26.23
N LEU A 329 -5.64 21.11 -26.49
CA LEU A 329 -5.54 20.43 -27.77
C LEU A 329 -6.90 19.85 -28.12
N ASP A 330 -7.29 19.94 -29.39
CA ASP A 330 -8.50 19.33 -29.91
C ASP A 330 -8.23 18.67 -31.26
N ILE A 331 -8.68 17.43 -31.40
CA ILE A 331 -8.48 16.64 -32.62
C ILE A 331 -9.39 17.19 -33.72
N ASP A 332 -8.77 17.65 -34.80
CA ASP A 332 -9.50 18.25 -35.90
C ASP A 332 -10.41 17.22 -36.58
N HIS A 333 -11.68 17.58 -36.75
CA HIS A 333 -12.68 16.77 -37.46
C HIS A 333 -12.90 15.36 -36.87
N PHE A 334 -12.67 15.15 -35.57
CA PHE A 334 -12.81 13.83 -34.94
C PHE A 334 -14.22 13.24 -35.06
N LYS A 335 -15.28 14.07 -34.98
CA LYS A 335 -16.65 13.61 -35.26
C LYS A 335 -16.79 12.97 -36.65
N ALA A 336 -16.15 13.51 -37.69
CA ALA A 336 -16.20 12.94 -39.03
C ALA A 336 -15.49 11.58 -39.11
N VAL A 337 -14.45 11.37 -38.29
CA VAL A 337 -13.80 10.06 -38.15
C VAL A 337 -14.77 9.04 -37.57
N ASN A 338 -15.46 9.38 -36.47
CA ASN A 338 -16.47 8.49 -35.87
C ASN A 338 -17.62 8.20 -36.83
N ASP A 339 -18.15 9.23 -37.50
CA ASP A 339 -19.28 9.10 -38.42
C ASP A 339 -18.93 8.24 -39.66
N THR A 340 -17.65 8.24 -40.08
CA THR A 340 -17.20 7.51 -41.28
C THR A 340 -16.70 6.10 -40.98
N TYR A 341 -15.99 5.91 -39.86
CA TYR A 341 -15.25 4.67 -39.56
C TYR A 341 -15.78 3.93 -38.32
N GLY A 342 -16.71 4.52 -37.58
CA GLY A 342 -17.28 3.96 -36.36
C GLY A 342 -16.47 4.31 -35.10
N HIS A 343 -17.11 4.15 -33.94
CA HIS A 343 -16.55 4.52 -32.64
C HIS A 343 -15.31 3.70 -32.26
N ASP A 344 -15.23 2.43 -32.64
CA ASP A 344 -14.04 1.59 -32.33
C ASP A 344 -12.75 2.14 -32.95
N ILE A 345 -12.86 2.71 -34.16
CA ILE A 345 -11.75 3.37 -34.86
C ILE A 345 -11.45 4.71 -34.21
N GLY A 346 -12.47 5.47 -33.82
CA GLY A 346 -12.30 6.69 -33.02
C GLY A 346 -11.53 6.43 -31.72
N ASP A 347 -11.88 5.39 -30.97
CA ASP A 347 -11.20 4.99 -29.74
C ASP A 347 -9.74 4.60 -29.99
N ALA A 348 -9.46 3.94 -31.12
CA ALA A 348 -8.09 3.63 -31.53
C ALA A 348 -7.29 4.89 -31.86
N VAL A 349 -7.90 5.88 -32.52
CA VAL A 349 -7.28 7.19 -32.77
C VAL A 349 -6.97 7.91 -31.46
N LEU A 350 -7.88 7.91 -30.49
CA LEU A 350 -7.67 8.53 -29.17
C LEU A 350 -6.53 7.87 -28.39
N ARG A 351 -6.44 6.54 -28.42
CA ARG A 351 -5.34 5.76 -27.79
C ARG A 351 -3.98 6.08 -28.40
N GLU A 352 -3.90 6.12 -29.73
CA GLU A 352 -2.66 6.46 -30.43
C GLU A 352 -2.28 7.94 -30.23
N PHE A 353 -3.26 8.84 -30.26
CA PHE A 353 -3.06 10.27 -30.00
C PHE A 353 -2.45 10.48 -28.60
N ALA A 354 -3.03 9.85 -27.58
CA ALA A 354 -2.53 9.92 -26.21
C ALA A 354 -1.11 9.36 -26.07
N THR A 355 -0.81 8.27 -26.77
CA THR A 355 0.53 7.67 -26.80
C THR A 355 1.55 8.63 -27.42
N ARG A 356 1.21 9.27 -28.54
CA ARG A 356 2.07 10.27 -29.19
C ARG A 356 2.24 11.51 -28.33
N LEU A 357 1.17 12.02 -27.70
CA LEU A 357 1.23 13.16 -26.80
C LEU A 357 2.21 12.88 -25.64
N LYS A 358 2.05 11.74 -24.96
CA LYS A 358 2.88 11.36 -23.81
C LYS A 358 4.37 11.18 -24.14
N ARG A 359 4.70 10.75 -25.38
CA ARG A 359 6.09 10.63 -25.85
C ARG A 359 6.76 11.96 -26.16
N ASN A 360 5.98 13.01 -26.42
CA ASN A 360 6.48 14.32 -26.86
C ASN A 360 6.50 15.37 -25.73
N ILE A 361 6.16 15.00 -24.50
CA ILE A 361 6.20 15.85 -23.31
C ILE A 361 7.17 15.28 -22.27
N ARG A 362 7.56 16.09 -21.29
CA ARG A 362 8.48 15.71 -20.22
C ARG A 362 7.74 14.88 -19.16
N GLY A 363 8.47 14.07 -18.39
CA GLY A 363 7.88 13.31 -17.27
C GLY A 363 7.32 14.17 -16.14
N VAL A 364 7.71 15.44 -16.06
CA VAL A 364 7.18 16.44 -15.12
C VAL A 364 5.91 17.13 -15.63
N ASP A 365 5.63 17.03 -16.94
CA ASP A 365 4.45 17.63 -17.55
C ASP A 365 3.23 16.75 -17.27
N LEU A 366 2.07 17.38 -17.08
CA LEU A 366 0.81 16.69 -16.81
C LEU A 366 -0.05 16.71 -18.08
N ALA A 367 -0.19 15.55 -18.73
CA ALA A 367 -1.14 15.37 -19.84
C ALA A 367 -2.44 14.71 -19.38
N CYS A 368 -3.55 15.31 -19.79
CA CYS A 368 -4.90 14.96 -19.38
C CYS A 368 -5.83 14.82 -20.60
N ARG A 369 -6.78 13.87 -20.55
CA ARG A 369 -7.96 13.89 -21.41
C ARG A 369 -9.07 14.69 -20.71
N PHE A 370 -9.40 15.83 -21.29
CA PHE A 370 -10.26 16.84 -20.69
C PHE A 370 -11.73 16.71 -21.11
N GLY A 371 -11.96 16.19 -22.32
CA GLY A 371 -13.26 15.96 -22.91
C GLY A 371 -13.14 14.96 -24.06
N GLY A 372 -14.26 14.51 -24.65
CA GLY A 372 -14.31 13.41 -25.63
C GLY A 372 -13.14 13.37 -26.63
N GLU A 373 -12.85 14.48 -27.29
CA GLU A 373 -11.75 14.67 -28.26
C GLU A 373 -10.73 15.76 -27.83
N GLU A 374 -10.84 16.23 -26.59
CA GLU A 374 -10.07 17.35 -26.04
C GLU A 374 -9.02 16.86 -25.03
N PHE A 375 -7.81 17.37 -25.16
CA PHE A 375 -6.67 17.05 -24.32
C PHE A 375 -6.04 18.31 -23.77
N VAL A 376 -5.45 18.21 -22.59
CA VAL A 376 -4.80 19.34 -21.93
C VAL A 376 -3.42 18.93 -21.43
N VAL A 377 -2.44 19.82 -21.59
CA VAL A 377 -1.09 19.66 -21.06
C VAL A 377 -0.76 20.85 -20.17
N LEU A 378 -0.39 20.57 -18.92
CA LEU A 378 0.17 21.54 -18.00
C LEU A 378 1.68 21.36 -17.91
N MET A 379 2.42 22.43 -18.19
CA MET A 379 3.88 22.42 -18.30
C MET A 379 4.46 23.38 -17.24
N PRO A 380 4.90 22.87 -16.07
CA PRO A 380 5.55 23.69 -15.06
C PRO A 380 6.95 24.14 -15.52
N ASP A 381 7.45 25.22 -14.94
CA ASP A 381 8.79 25.76 -15.21
C ASP A 381 9.04 25.97 -16.74
N THR A 382 8.03 26.51 -17.43
CA THR A 382 8.00 26.59 -18.90
C THR A 382 7.66 28.00 -19.37
N ASP A 383 8.65 28.67 -19.97
CA ASP A 383 8.51 29.98 -20.61
C ASP A 383 7.83 29.89 -21.99
N PHE A 384 7.56 31.05 -22.61
CA PHE A 384 6.90 31.15 -23.92
C PHE A 384 7.61 30.33 -25.02
N GLY A 385 8.93 30.47 -25.12
CA GLY A 385 9.70 29.82 -26.18
C GLY A 385 9.70 28.29 -26.01
N GLN A 386 9.80 27.80 -24.78
CA GLN A 386 9.68 26.38 -24.49
C GLN A 386 8.26 25.87 -24.80
N ALA A 387 7.22 26.61 -24.39
CA ALA A 387 5.84 26.25 -24.66
C ALA A 387 5.56 26.13 -26.17
N GLU A 388 6.07 27.07 -26.98
CA GLU A 388 5.95 27.06 -28.44
C GLU A 388 6.63 25.82 -29.05
N LEU A 389 7.85 25.52 -28.62
CA LEU A 389 8.58 24.33 -29.08
C LEU A 389 7.86 23.03 -28.73
N VAL A 390 7.29 22.91 -27.52
CA VAL A 390 6.54 21.71 -27.14
C VAL A 390 5.24 21.60 -27.93
N ALA A 391 4.47 22.68 -28.04
CA ALA A 391 3.19 22.68 -28.74
C ALA A 391 3.36 22.31 -30.23
N GLU A 392 4.35 22.91 -30.89
CA GLU A 392 4.61 22.64 -32.31
C GLU A 392 5.17 21.23 -32.52
N ARG A 393 6.05 20.74 -31.62
CA ARG A 393 6.52 19.34 -31.65
C ARG A 393 5.37 18.35 -31.52
N VAL A 394 4.45 18.58 -30.59
CA VAL A 394 3.25 17.74 -30.42
C VAL A 394 2.41 17.77 -31.69
N ARG A 395 2.11 18.96 -32.24
CA ARG A 395 1.33 19.14 -33.47
C ARG A 395 1.95 18.40 -34.67
N GLN A 396 3.25 18.57 -34.91
CA GLN A 396 3.97 17.91 -35.99
C GLN A 396 3.97 16.38 -35.83
N SER A 397 4.25 15.87 -34.61
CA SER A 397 4.24 14.43 -34.35
C SER A 397 2.87 13.78 -34.59
N ILE A 398 1.79 14.53 -34.46
CA ILE A 398 0.43 14.06 -34.75
C ILE A 398 0.17 14.11 -36.27
N ALA A 399 0.47 15.24 -36.92
CA ALA A 399 0.12 15.47 -38.33
C ALA A 399 1.00 14.71 -39.34
N GLU A 400 2.28 14.48 -39.06
CA GLU A 400 3.22 13.93 -40.03
C GLU A 400 3.10 12.41 -40.23
N LYS A 401 2.78 11.68 -39.16
CA LYS A 401 2.65 10.23 -39.21
C LYS A 401 1.19 9.83 -39.31
N VAL A 402 0.86 9.01 -40.30
CA VAL A 402 -0.47 8.41 -40.40
C VAL A 402 -0.79 7.55 -39.18
N PHE A 403 -2.07 7.45 -38.84
CA PHE A 403 -2.60 6.61 -37.78
C PHE A 403 -2.93 5.23 -38.36
N GLU A 404 -2.21 4.20 -37.92
CA GLU A 404 -2.39 2.80 -38.33
C GLU A 404 -3.47 2.12 -37.48
N VAL A 405 -4.71 2.56 -37.63
CA VAL A 405 -5.83 2.12 -36.78
C VAL A 405 -6.72 1.12 -37.49
N ASN A 406 -6.20 0.01 -38.02
CA ASN A 406 -6.96 -1.13 -38.61
C ASN A 406 -8.23 -0.80 -39.43
N ALA A 407 -8.35 0.40 -40.00
CA ALA A 407 -9.54 0.91 -40.70
C ALA A 407 -9.54 0.50 -42.20
N GLY A 408 -8.76 -0.51 -42.56
CA GLY A 408 -8.46 -0.88 -43.94
C GLY A 408 -7.56 0.10 -44.70
N ARG A 409 -7.31 1.32 -44.20
CA ARG A 409 -6.42 2.35 -44.78
C ARG A 409 -5.80 3.22 -43.68
N PRO A 410 -4.59 3.79 -43.86
CA PRO A 410 -4.01 4.74 -42.90
C PRO A 410 -4.83 6.04 -42.83
N LEU A 411 -5.01 6.58 -41.63
CA LEU A 411 -5.76 7.82 -41.40
C LEU A 411 -4.81 9.00 -41.16
N SER A 412 -5.09 10.14 -41.81
CA SER A 412 -4.40 11.39 -41.50
C SER A 412 -5.24 12.18 -40.51
N VAL A 413 -4.65 12.52 -39.37
CA VAL A 413 -5.31 13.23 -38.28
C VAL A 413 -4.45 14.44 -37.92
N THR A 414 -5.08 15.60 -37.74
CA THR A 414 -4.42 16.83 -37.31
C THR A 414 -4.98 17.30 -35.97
N VAL A 415 -4.29 18.24 -35.34
CA VAL A 415 -4.69 18.80 -34.05
C VAL A 415 -4.56 20.33 -34.10
N SER A 416 -5.53 21.01 -33.50
CA SER A 416 -5.44 22.43 -33.21
C SER A 416 -5.08 22.61 -31.74
N ALA A 417 -4.22 23.59 -31.43
CA ALA A 417 -3.75 23.86 -30.08
C ALA A 417 -3.93 25.34 -29.70
N GLY A 418 -4.42 25.58 -28.49
CA GLY A 418 -4.42 26.89 -27.85
C GLY A 418 -3.49 26.88 -26.63
N VAL A 419 -2.59 27.85 -26.54
CA VAL A 419 -1.57 27.92 -25.48
C VAL A 419 -1.66 29.25 -24.74
N THR A 420 -1.45 29.22 -23.43
CA THR A 420 -1.39 30.41 -22.58
C THR A 420 -0.34 30.23 -21.48
N LEU A 421 0.12 31.33 -20.89
CA LEU A 421 1.03 31.36 -19.75
C LEU A 421 0.39 32.02 -18.52
N ASN A 422 0.98 31.79 -17.35
CA ASN A 422 0.64 32.47 -16.10
C ASN A 422 1.30 33.86 -16.02
N GLU A 423 0.83 34.80 -16.83
CA GLU A 423 1.42 36.13 -16.97
C GLU A 423 1.03 37.10 -15.84
N SER A 424 0.01 36.77 -15.04
CA SER A 424 -0.50 37.64 -13.97
C SER A 424 -0.54 36.96 -12.61
N ALA A 425 -0.15 37.70 -11.56
CA ALA A 425 -0.34 37.28 -10.17
C ALA A 425 -1.83 37.12 -9.78
N ALA A 426 -2.75 37.67 -10.58
CA ALA A 426 -4.19 37.51 -10.41
C ALA A 426 -4.78 36.34 -11.23
N ASP A 427 -3.95 35.57 -11.93
CA ASP A 427 -4.43 34.42 -12.70
C ASP A 427 -5.06 33.37 -11.79
N THR A 428 -6.19 32.84 -12.26
CA THR A 428 -6.89 31.72 -11.66
C THR A 428 -6.90 30.53 -12.63
N PRO A 429 -7.14 29.30 -12.16
CA PRO A 429 -7.32 28.14 -13.04
C PRO A 429 -8.34 28.40 -14.15
N GLU A 430 -9.45 29.07 -13.83
CA GLU A 430 -10.51 29.39 -14.76
C GLU A 430 -10.09 30.43 -15.81
N SER A 431 -9.30 31.45 -15.43
CA SER A 431 -8.82 32.46 -16.38
C SER A 431 -7.83 31.85 -17.39
N LEU A 432 -6.92 30.98 -16.93
CA LEU A 432 -5.96 30.26 -17.78
C LEU A 432 -6.67 29.34 -18.77
N ILE A 433 -7.59 28.49 -18.29
CA ILE A 433 -8.35 27.60 -19.17
C ILE A 433 -9.11 28.42 -20.22
N LYS A 434 -9.75 29.52 -19.81
CA LYS A 434 -10.50 30.39 -20.73
C LYS A 434 -9.62 31.02 -21.81
N ARG A 435 -8.41 31.50 -21.49
CA ARG A 435 -7.47 32.04 -22.49
C ARG A 435 -7.01 30.97 -23.47
N ALA A 436 -6.65 29.79 -22.97
CA ALA A 436 -6.24 28.68 -23.82
C ALA A 436 -7.39 28.21 -24.74
N ASP A 437 -8.63 28.21 -24.26
CA ASP A 437 -9.81 27.88 -25.07
C ASP A 437 -10.09 28.93 -26.16
N VAL A 438 -9.93 30.22 -25.84
CA VAL A 438 -10.01 31.31 -26.84
C VAL A 438 -8.92 31.17 -27.91
N ALA A 439 -7.69 30.84 -27.53
CA ALA A 439 -6.61 30.55 -28.46
C ALA A 439 -6.96 29.36 -29.38
N LEU A 440 -7.44 28.27 -28.80
CA LEU A 440 -7.85 27.07 -29.53
C LEU A 440 -8.99 27.37 -30.52
N TYR A 441 -9.96 28.17 -30.10
CA TYR A 441 -11.05 28.61 -30.97
C TYR A 441 -10.53 29.41 -32.18
N ARG A 442 -9.56 30.31 -31.97
CA ARG A 442 -8.88 31.03 -33.07
C ARG A 442 -8.14 30.04 -33.99
N ALA A 443 -7.39 29.09 -33.43
CA ALA A 443 -6.69 28.06 -34.20
C ALA A 443 -7.64 27.30 -35.13
N LYS A 444 -8.82 26.91 -34.64
CA LYS A 444 -9.87 26.24 -35.43
C LYS A 444 -10.43 27.14 -36.54
N ARG A 445 -10.67 28.42 -36.27
CA ARG A 445 -11.24 29.37 -37.26
C ARG A 445 -10.27 29.75 -38.37
N GLU A 446 -8.99 29.82 -38.08
CA GLU A 446 -8.00 30.27 -39.06
C GLU A 446 -7.52 29.16 -40.00
N GLY A 447 -8.07 27.94 -39.88
CA GLY A 447 -7.80 26.83 -40.80
C GLY A 447 -7.28 25.56 -40.14
N ARG A 448 -7.35 25.44 -38.81
CA ARG A 448 -6.93 24.25 -38.04
C ARG A 448 -5.45 23.92 -38.19
N ASN A 449 -5.03 22.76 -37.67
CA ASN A 449 -3.67 22.23 -37.73
C ASN A 449 -2.59 23.26 -37.38
N ARG A 450 -2.79 24.00 -36.29
CA ARG A 450 -1.90 25.08 -35.86
C ARG A 450 -1.92 25.28 -34.36
N VAL A 451 -0.90 25.96 -33.87
CA VAL A 451 -0.81 26.46 -32.50
C VAL A 451 -1.10 27.96 -32.50
N VAL A 452 -1.95 28.40 -31.58
CA VAL A 452 -2.22 29.83 -31.33
C VAL A 452 -1.97 30.12 -29.85
N PHE A 453 -1.40 31.28 -29.57
CA PHE A 453 -1.19 31.78 -28.21
C PHE A 453 -2.20 32.88 -27.89
N ASP A 454 -2.63 32.96 -26.62
CA ASP A 454 -3.36 34.11 -26.08
C ASP A 454 -2.62 34.60 -24.82
N ALA A 455 -2.12 35.84 -24.92
CA ALA A 455 -1.51 36.58 -23.83
C ALA A 455 -2.61 37.25 -22.97
N ALA A 456 -2.30 37.51 -21.70
CA ALA A 456 -3.21 38.07 -20.70
C ALA A 456 -3.54 39.55 -20.91
#